data_AF-A0AAF0MRI4-F1
#
_entry.id   AF-A0AAF0MRI4-F1
#
_cell.length_a   1.000
_cell.length_b   1.000
_cell.length_c   1.000
_cell.angle_alpha   90.00
_cell.angle_beta   90.00
_cell.angle_gamma   90.00
#
_symmetry.space_group_name_H-M   'P 1'
#
loop_
_entity.id
_entity.type
_entity.pdbx_description
1 polymer ?
#
loop_
_entity_poly.entity_id
_entity_poly.type
_entity_poly.pdbx_seq_one_letter_code
_entity_poly.pdbx_strand_id
1 'polypeptide(L)'
;MNAKFWSTAIIVVAIMGAMAGIIVYDESINDDNGSNNVYNILARVNTEGSGIYIDKGEVESTVTTTFTATVDGSEVTYSVNVPYRNGTPFYTPSADSEGNLVYSVSSDNAAAWGGLICGTPGNTSIQHVQMNQIVTSMGLSFVLYESGTSVSSSQVAYISTFTNASKIMHDTPHPDIGIIWEPQYSAVIDAEGTAFQGLGLTNYFFPGHTCCVLAGYSSYVNSHQDVTERFLAGYIESVNWVNAALSDTSSDNYNTLVSTCVSSTGLSETDIKDALSNITYVYADEDGTLTQLKYDIADIVEANSSTLRYSMSDLGFSNSVQFANRFVDESYLHEAESYGSYNGTSTTVTVAVISGDIHQIALQVGVAQGFFTHYGINIQQVNESNGAGVAVAMQNGSADFGFMGAPPATITCVNGQLVTV
;
A
#
# COMPACT_ATOMS: atom_id res chain seq x y z
N MET A 1 -19.20 -6.25 48.33
CA MET A 1 -18.18 -5.17 48.24
C MET A 1 -16.82 -5.86 48.17
N ASN A 2 -15.97 -5.74 47.16
CA ASN A 2 -15.97 -4.89 45.97
C ASN A 2 -15.33 -5.69 44.81
N ALA A 3 -16.12 -5.96 43.78
CA ALA A 3 -15.67 -6.44 42.49
C ALA A 3 -15.25 -5.19 41.67
N LYS A 4 -13.95 -4.90 41.61
CA LYS A 4 -13.40 -3.78 40.82
C LYS A 4 -11.99 -4.06 40.26
N PHE A 5 -11.65 -5.33 40.02
CA PHE A 5 -10.34 -5.69 39.47
C PHE A 5 -10.37 -6.61 38.24
N TRP A 6 -11.55 -6.85 37.63
CA TRP A 6 -11.69 -7.76 36.49
C TRP A 6 -12.34 -7.13 35.23
N SER A 7 -12.44 -5.80 35.16
CA SER A 7 -13.18 -5.11 34.09
C SER A 7 -12.30 -4.37 33.07
N THR A 8 -10.97 -4.40 33.17
CA THR A 8 -10.10 -3.62 32.25
C THR A 8 -9.42 -4.49 31.19
N ALA A 9 -9.25 -5.80 31.42
CA ALA A 9 -8.60 -6.71 30.46
C ALA A 9 -9.55 -7.27 29.37
N ILE A 10 -10.87 -7.12 29.53
CA ILE A 10 -11.86 -7.61 28.54
C ILE A 10 -12.25 -6.50 27.53
N ILE A 11 -11.96 -5.23 27.82
CA ILE A 11 -12.40 -4.11 26.97
C ILE A 11 -11.50 -3.91 25.74
N VAL A 12 -10.22 -4.30 25.79
CA VAL A 12 -9.32 -4.15 24.62
C VAL A 12 -9.54 -5.25 23.57
N VAL A 13 -9.85 -6.48 24.01
CA VAL A 13 -10.22 -7.57 23.09
C VAL A 13 -11.63 -7.38 22.51
N ALA A 14 -12.52 -6.68 23.24
CA ALA A 14 -13.87 -6.40 22.77
C ALA A 14 -13.96 -5.32 21.68
N ILE A 15 -12.93 -4.48 21.47
CA ILE A 15 -12.94 -3.51 20.36
C ILE A 15 -12.65 -4.20 19.02
N MET A 16 -11.86 -5.28 19.00
CA MET A 16 -11.67 -6.09 17.78
C MET A 16 -12.84 -7.08 17.54
N GLY A 17 -13.57 -7.45 18.59
CA GLY A 17 -14.68 -8.43 18.51
C GLY A 17 -16.09 -7.85 18.34
N ALA A 18 -16.28 -6.52 18.40
CA ALA A 18 -17.62 -5.90 18.35
C ALA A 18 -17.99 -5.24 17.02
N MET A 19 -17.14 -5.33 15.98
CA MET A 19 -17.50 -4.98 14.60
C MET A 19 -18.19 -6.13 13.84
N ALA A 20 -18.46 -7.26 14.50
CA ALA A 20 -19.41 -8.27 14.02
C ALA A 20 -20.87 -7.79 14.21
N GLY A 21 -21.17 -6.55 13.83
CA GLY A 21 -22.49 -6.28 13.29
C GLY A 21 -22.56 -7.07 12.00
N ILE A 22 -23.49 -8.03 11.92
CA ILE A 22 -23.82 -8.69 10.66
C ILE A 22 -24.25 -7.59 9.69
N ILE A 23 -23.29 -7.04 8.95
CA ILE A 23 -23.55 -6.30 7.73
C ILE A 23 -23.98 -7.40 6.78
N VAL A 24 -25.29 -7.50 6.58
CA VAL A 24 -25.83 -8.37 5.54
C VAL A 24 -25.23 -7.88 4.24
N TYR A 25 -24.27 -8.65 3.73
CA TYR A 25 -23.81 -8.59 2.37
C TYR A 25 -25.04 -8.75 1.49
N ASP A 26 -25.34 -7.71 0.72
CA ASP A 26 -26.44 -7.76 -0.23
C ASP A 26 -25.85 -8.08 -1.61
N GLU A 27 -25.78 -9.37 -1.92
CA GLU A 27 -25.49 -9.88 -3.28
C GLU A 27 -26.52 -9.39 -4.32
N SER A 28 -27.58 -8.70 -3.91
CA SER A 28 -28.66 -8.27 -4.80
C SER A 28 -28.51 -6.86 -5.38
N ILE A 29 -27.39 -6.16 -5.19
CA ILE A 29 -27.07 -4.99 -6.05
C ILE A 29 -26.50 -5.50 -7.39
N ASN A 30 -27.33 -6.27 -8.09
CA ASN A 30 -27.26 -6.44 -9.53
C ASN A 30 -28.01 -5.27 -10.18
N ASP A 31 -27.41 -4.73 -11.23
CA ASP A 31 -27.97 -3.71 -12.12
C ASP A 31 -28.23 -2.33 -11.50
N ASP A 32 -27.25 -1.42 -11.66
CA ASP A 32 -27.60 -0.06 -12.08
C ASP A 32 -26.87 0.25 -13.40
N ASN A 33 -27.62 0.09 -14.50
CA ASN A 33 -27.23 0.41 -15.88
C ASN A 33 -27.12 1.94 -16.13
N GLY A 34 -26.50 2.66 -15.20
CA GLY A 34 -26.32 4.10 -15.22
C GLY A 34 -25.09 4.57 -14.45
N SER A 35 -24.01 3.77 -14.40
CA SER A 35 -22.85 4.10 -13.56
C SER A 35 -22.15 5.38 -14.03
N ASN A 36 -22.26 6.46 -13.23
CA ASN A 36 -21.39 7.64 -13.31
C ASN A 36 -19.99 7.33 -12.75
N ASN A 37 -19.47 6.12 -12.99
CA ASN A 37 -18.14 5.72 -12.58
C ASN A 37 -17.16 6.13 -13.69
N VAL A 38 -16.06 6.78 -13.32
CA VAL A 38 -14.98 7.11 -14.27
C VAL A 38 -13.97 5.98 -14.34
N TYR A 39 -13.61 5.37 -13.21
CA TYR A 39 -12.84 4.13 -13.16
C TYR A 39 -13.23 3.28 -11.94
N ASN A 40 -12.96 1.98 -12.03
CA ASN A 40 -13.15 1.00 -10.95
C ASN A 40 -11.82 0.32 -10.63
N ILE A 41 -11.67 -0.14 -9.39
CA ILE A 41 -10.59 -1.04 -8.99
C ILE A 41 -10.97 -2.46 -9.40
N LEU A 42 -10.06 -3.16 -10.09
CA LEU A 42 -10.29 -4.48 -10.67
C LEU A 42 -9.47 -5.59 -10.00
N ALA A 43 -8.35 -5.24 -9.37
CA ALA A 43 -7.45 -6.21 -8.74
C ALA A 43 -6.55 -5.53 -7.70
N ARG A 44 -5.94 -6.33 -6.83
CA ARG A 44 -4.79 -5.92 -6.03
C ARG A 44 -3.51 -5.93 -6.87
N VAL A 45 -2.45 -5.35 -6.30
CA VAL A 45 -1.09 -5.40 -6.86
C VAL A 45 -0.09 -5.93 -5.83
N ASN A 46 -0.16 -5.42 -4.61
CA ASN A 46 0.68 -5.85 -3.49
C ASN A 46 0.06 -5.42 -2.14
N THR A 47 0.45 -6.11 -1.06
CA THR A 47 0.03 -5.83 0.33
C THR A 47 1.16 -5.31 1.23
N GLU A 48 2.38 -5.25 0.73
CA GLU A 48 3.52 -4.65 1.42
C GLU A 48 4.55 -4.15 0.40
N GLY A 49 5.32 -3.13 0.76
CA GLY A 49 6.48 -2.68 0.01
C GLY A 49 6.89 -1.25 0.35
N SER A 50 6.84 -0.87 1.62
CA SER A 50 7.30 0.44 2.08
C SER A 50 8.01 0.30 3.42
N GLY A 51 8.94 1.20 3.68
CA GLY A 51 9.69 1.19 4.94
C GLY A 51 9.77 2.58 5.55
N ILE A 52 9.79 2.60 6.88
CA ILE A 52 10.03 3.79 7.68
C ILE A 52 11.52 3.84 8.01
N TYR A 53 12.16 4.97 7.74
CA TYR A 53 13.56 5.22 8.03
C TYR A 53 13.72 6.41 8.99
N ILE A 54 14.85 6.47 9.69
CA ILE A 54 15.21 7.54 10.63
C ILE A 54 16.68 7.93 10.41
N ASP A 55 17.00 9.22 10.53
CA ASP A 55 18.39 9.68 10.65
C ASP A 55 19.00 9.10 11.94
N LYS A 56 20.14 8.44 11.82
CA LYS A 56 20.91 7.87 12.94
C LYS A 56 21.25 8.92 14.00
N GLY A 57 21.39 10.20 13.61
CA GLY A 57 21.63 11.31 14.51
C GLY A 57 20.48 11.59 15.49
N GLU A 58 19.25 11.19 15.15
CA GLU A 58 18.08 11.32 16.02
C GLU A 58 17.93 10.17 17.02
N VAL A 59 18.70 9.09 16.84
CA VAL A 59 18.63 7.91 17.71
C VAL A 59 19.66 8.01 18.83
N GLU A 60 19.19 8.16 20.06
CA GLU A 60 20.04 8.32 21.25
C GLU A 60 20.60 6.97 21.74
N SER A 61 19.81 5.91 21.61
CA SER A 61 20.20 4.56 22.01
C SER A 61 19.33 3.51 21.33
N THR A 62 19.80 2.26 21.32
CA THR A 62 19.05 1.10 20.84
C THR A 62 19.04 0.04 21.93
N VAL A 63 17.86 -0.49 22.26
CA VAL A 63 17.67 -1.48 23.32
C VAL A 63 17.08 -2.75 22.73
N THR A 64 17.73 -3.89 22.99
CA THR A 64 17.17 -5.21 22.66
C THR A 64 16.01 -5.51 23.61
N THR A 65 14.80 -5.55 23.05
CA THR A 65 13.57 -5.91 23.75
C THR A 65 13.26 -7.37 23.47
N THR A 66 13.13 -8.17 24.53
CA THR A 66 12.77 -9.59 24.45
C THR A 66 11.38 -9.79 25.02
N PHE A 67 10.51 -10.50 24.30
CA PHE A 67 9.16 -10.86 24.74
C PHE A 67 8.80 -12.26 24.25
N THR A 68 7.80 -12.87 24.89
CA THR A 68 7.24 -14.16 24.47
C THR A 68 5.82 -13.96 23.95
N ALA A 69 5.45 -14.73 22.92
CA ALA A 69 4.08 -14.83 22.44
C ALA A 69 3.69 -16.30 22.29
N THR A 70 2.39 -16.59 22.37
CA THR A 70 1.87 -17.93 22.11
C THR A 70 1.44 -18.02 20.66
N VAL A 71 2.13 -18.85 19.89
CA VAL A 71 1.88 -19.11 18.45
C VAL A 71 1.55 -20.58 18.31
N ASP A 72 0.36 -20.89 17.79
CA ASP A 72 -0.15 -22.27 17.66
C ASP A 72 -0.03 -23.10 18.95
N GLY A 73 -0.28 -22.45 20.10
CA GLY A 73 -0.21 -23.08 21.43
C GLY A 73 1.21 -23.32 21.96
N SER A 74 2.24 -22.83 21.27
CA SER A 74 3.65 -22.91 21.68
C SER A 74 4.18 -21.52 22.06
N GLU A 75 4.99 -21.43 23.13
CA GLU A 75 5.68 -20.17 23.47
C GLU A 75 6.88 -19.94 22.53
N VAL A 76 6.85 -18.83 21.81
CA VAL A 76 7.94 -18.36 20.94
C VAL A 76 8.55 -17.11 21.57
N THR A 77 9.89 -17.06 21.65
CA THR A 77 10.63 -15.90 22.16
C THR A 77 11.16 -15.06 21.01
N TYR A 78 10.88 -13.76 21.06
CA TYR A 78 11.32 -12.77 20.09
C TYR A 78 12.37 -11.86 20.71
N SER A 79 13.29 -11.34 19.89
CA SER A 79 14.24 -10.31 20.30
C SER A 79 14.35 -9.26 19.21
N VAL A 80 13.97 -8.03 19.53
CA VAL A 80 13.91 -6.90 18.59
C VAL A 80 14.78 -5.77 19.10
N ASN A 81 15.63 -5.20 18.25
CA ASN A 81 16.41 -4.01 18.57
C ASN A 81 15.52 -2.77 18.34
N VAL A 82 15.13 -2.11 19.42
CA VAL A 82 14.21 -0.96 19.38
C VAL A 82 15.02 0.33 19.57
N PRO A 83 14.96 1.29 18.63
CA PRO A 83 15.60 2.59 18.78
C PRO A 83 14.82 3.49 19.74
N TYR A 84 15.55 4.37 20.45
CA TYR A 84 15.03 5.29 21.45
C TYR A 84 15.46 6.72 21.15
N ARG A 85 14.58 7.66 21.46
CA ARG A 85 14.81 9.11 21.44
C ARG A 85 14.03 9.75 22.59
N ASN A 86 14.60 10.76 23.24
CA ASN A 86 14.07 11.36 24.47
C ASN A 86 13.75 10.30 25.55
N GLY A 87 14.62 9.29 25.69
CA GLY A 87 14.42 8.17 26.63
C GLY A 87 13.19 7.30 26.38
N THR A 88 12.58 7.40 25.20
CA THR A 88 11.32 6.73 24.83
C THR A 88 11.51 5.88 23.55
N PRO A 89 10.93 4.67 23.45
CA PRO A 89 11.05 3.87 22.23
C PRO A 89 10.20 4.44 21.09
N PHE A 90 10.67 4.31 19.85
CA PHE A 90 9.88 4.69 18.67
C PHE A 90 8.61 3.85 18.50
N TYR A 91 8.64 2.57 18.91
CA TYR A 91 7.51 1.65 18.82
C TYR A 91 7.62 0.55 19.88
N THR A 92 6.51 -0.12 20.14
CA THR A 92 6.44 -1.28 21.03
C THR A 92 6.25 -2.55 20.19
N PRO A 93 7.24 -3.45 20.15
CA PRO A 93 7.13 -4.70 19.39
C PRO A 93 6.29 -5.73 20.14
N SER A 94 5.51 -6.49 19.39
CA SER A 94 4.71 -7.65 19.81
C SER A 94 4.67 -8.68 18.68
N ALA A 95 3.91 -9.75 18.85
CA ALA A 95 3.57 -10.68 17.77
C ALA A 95 2.06 -10.89 17.70
N ASP A 96 1.53 -11.10 16.49
CA ASP A 96 0.13 -11.45 16.27
C ASP A 96 -0.15 -12.93 16.61
N SER A 97 -1.38 -13.38 16.33
CA SER A 97 -1.80 -14.77 16.59
C SER A 97 -1.07 -15.81 15.73
N GLU A 98 -0.50 -15.39 14.60
CA GLU A 98 0.26 -16.24 13.67
C GLU A 98 1.77 -16.19 13.96
N GLY A 99 2.18 -15.35 14.91
CA GLY A 99 3.57 -15.18 15.31
C GLY A 99 4.35 -14.20 14.45
N ASN A 100 3.70 -13.42 13.59
CA ASN A 100 4.34 -12.36 12.84
C ASN A 100 4.62 -11.16 13.76
N LEU A 101 5.76 -10.49 13.56
CA LEU A 101 6.09 -9.30 14.33
C LEU A 101 5.16 -8.14 13.98
N VAL A 102 4.66 -7.47 15.02
CA VAL A 102 3.80 -6.28 14.91
C VAL A 102 4.37 -5.17 15.77
N TYR A 103 4.46 -3.96 15.24
CA TYR A 103 4.94 -2.75 15.90
C TYR A 103 3.77 -1.82 16.15
N SER A 104 3.50 -1.57 17.43
CA SER A 104 2.45 -0.64 17.85
C SER A 104 3.02 0.69 18.31
N VAL A 105 2.25 1.75 18.09
CA VAL A 105 2.52 3.09 18.63
C VAL A 105 1.34 3.57 19.45
N SER A 106 1.62 4.36 20.47
CA SER A 106 0.60 4.97 21.34
C SER A 106 1.11 6.29 21.91
N SER A 107 0.33 6.94 22.77
CA SER A 107 0.77 8.15 23.49
C SER A 107 2.09 7.95 24.24
N ASP A 108 2.41 6.71 24.64
CA ASP A 108 3.65 6.39 25.34
C ASP A 108 4.89 6.51 24.44
N ASN A 109 4.73 6.46 23.11
CA ASN A 109 5.81 6.61 22.13
C ASN A 109 5.99 8.06 21.67
N ALA A 110 5.05 8.96 21.97
CA ALA A 110 4.95 10.30 21.39
C ALA A 110 6.23 11.14 21.58
N ALA A 111 6.94 10.99 22.71
CA ALA A 111 8.17 11.73 22.97
C ALA A 111 9.33 11.35 22.04
N ALA A 112 9.34 10.14 21.48
CA ALA A 112 10.33 9.76 20.47
C ALA A 112 10.07 10.49 19.14
N TRP A 113 8.80 10.68 18.77
CA TRP A 113 8.39 11.22 17.47
C TRP A 113 8.25 12.74 17.45
N GLY A 114 7.82 13.35 18.55
CA GLY A 114 7.55 14.78 18.63
C GLY A 114 8.76 15.64 18.25
N GLY A 115 8.52 16.68 17.45
CA GLY A 115 9.54 17.63 16.99
C GLY A 115 10.31 17.19 15.74
N LEU A 116 10.01 16.03 15.16
CA LEU A 116 10.68 15.54 13.95
C LEU A 116 10.07 16.14 12.67
N ILE A 117 10.91 16.29 11.64
CA ILE A 117 10.53 16.55 10.25
C ILE A 117 10.46 15.22 9.50
N CYS A 118 9.29 14.91 8.97
CA CYS A 118 8.98 13.68 8.26
C CYS A 118 9.02 13.86 6.73
N GLY A 119 9.82 13.05 6.05
CA GLY A 119 9.80 12.92 4.60
C GLY A 119 8.73 11.95 4.11
N THR A 120 7.83 12.41 3.24
CA THR A 120 6.83 11.59 2.54
C THR A 120 6.86 11.90 1.04
N PRO A 121 6.36 10.99 0.18
CA PRO A 121 6.44 11.21 -1.26
C PRO A 121 5.32 12.06 -1.87
N GLY A 122 4.22 12.27 -1.14
CA GLY A 122 3.09 13.08 -1.60
C GLY A 122 1.89 12.95 -0.68
N ASN A 123 1.09 14.01 -0.54
CA ASN A 123 -0.01 14.06 0.44
C ASN A 123 -1.11 13.02 0.22
N THR A 124 -1.20 12.46 -0.99
CA THR A 124 -2.20 11.44 -1.33
C THR A 124 -1.61 10.04 -1.40
N SER A 125 -0.33 9.85 -1.10
CA SER A 125 0.30 8.53 -1.13
C SER A 125 -0.09 7.69 0.08
N ILE A 126 -0.01 6.37 -0.03
CA ILE A 126 -0.23 5.47 1.12
C ILE A 126 0.75 5.74 2.25
N GLN A 127 2.01 6.05 1.91
CA GLN A 127 3.03 6.39 2.88
C GLN A 127 2.64 7.62 3.71
N HIS A 128 2.10 8.67 3.08
CA HIS A 128 1.67 9.86 3.80
C HIS A 128 0.45 9.57 4.69
N VAL A 129 -0.52 8.81 4.19
CA VAL A 129 -1.72 8.43 4.96
C VAL A 129 -1.34 7.59 6.18
N GLN A 130 -0.50 6.56 6.00
CA GLN A 130 -0.02 5.70 7.07
C GLN A 130 0.81 6.47 8.10
N MET A 131 1.69 7.38 7.64
CA MET A 131 2.45 8.23 8.55
C MET A 131 1.55 9.15 9.38
N ASN A 132 0.53 9.76 8.76
CA ASN A 132 -0.47 10.54 9.47
C ASN A 132 -1.20 9.70 10.52
N GLN A 133 -1.60 8.47 10.19
CA GLN A 133 -2.25 7.55 11.13
C GLN A 133 -1.33 7.20 12.31
N ILE A 134 -0.07 6.86 12.06
CA ILE A 134 0.93 6.61 13.11
C ILE A 134 1.03 7.82 14.03
N VAL A 135 1.31 9.02 13.47
CA VAL A 135 1.51 10.26 14.23
C VAL A 135 0.28 10.62 15.07
N THR A 136 -0.91 10.56 14.47
CA THR A 136 -2.15 10.95 15.15
C THR A 136 -2.60 9.93 16.20
N SER A 137 -2.29 8.63 16.03
CA SER A 137 -2.57 7.61 17.05
C SER A 137 -1.77 7.83 18.34
N MET A 138 -0.61 8.50 18.26
CA MET A 138 0.18 8.92 19.41
C MET A 138 -0.33 10.22 20.07
N GLY A 139 -1.36 10.85 19.51
CA GLY A 139 -1.88 12.14 19.96
C GLY A 139 -1.07 13.35 19.49
N LEU A 140 -0.17 13.17 18.52
CA LEU A 140 0.59 14.26 17.89
C LEU A 140 -0.17 14.81 16.67
N SER A 141 0.12 16.04 16.27
CA SER A 141 -0.40 16.60 15.01
C SER A 141 0.58 16.39 13.87
N PHE A 142 0.09 15.95 12.71
CA PHE A 142 0.88 15.84 11.47
C PHE A 142 0.63 17.06 10.58
N VAL A 143 1.61 17.96 10.49
CA VAL A 143 1.43 19.31 9.90
C VAL A 143 2.45 19.61 8.83
N LEU A 144 2.09 20.42 7.83
CA LEU A 144 3.03 20.82 6.77
C LEU A 144 4.22 21.57 7.38
N TYR A 145 5.44 21.18 7.00
CA TYR A 145 6.65 21.87 7.42
C TYR A 145 6.80 23.21 6.70
N GLU A 146 6.91 24.30 7.48
CA GLU A 146 7.24 25.62 6.97
C GLU A 146 8.75 25.85 7.11
N SER A 147 9.42 26.11 5.99
CA SER A 147 10.89 26.25 5.97
C SER A 147 11.38 27.31 6.96
N GLY A 148 12.37 26.93 7.78
CA GLY A 148 12.97 27.82 8.78
C GLY A 148 12.17 27.94 10.08
N THR A 149 11.10 27.16 10.25
CA THR A 149 10.35 27.09 11.51
C THR A 149 10.81 25.93 12.38
N SER A 150 10.75 26.12 13.70
CA SER A 150 10.96 25.05 14.68
C SER A 150 9.70 24.20 14.80
N VAL A 151 9.86 22.88 14.83
CA VAL A 151 8.75 21.94 15.05
C VAL A 151 8.51 21.77 16.55
N SER A 152 7.25 21.88 16.99
CA SER A 152 6.88 21.64 18.39
C SER A 152 7.00 20.16 18.76
N SER A 153 7.29 19.85 20.03
CA SER A 153 7.25 18.47 20.55
C SER A 153 5.85 17.83 20.50
N SER A 154 4.79 18.62 20.25
CA SER A 154 3.42 18.14 20.06
C SER A 154 3.08 17.84 18.59
N GLN A 155 4.05 17.99 17.70
CA GLN A 155 3.87 17.90 16.26
C GLN A 155 4.94 16.99 15.65
N VAL A 156 4.58 16.36 14.53
CA VAL A 156 5.53 15.90 13.52
C VAL A 156 5.24 16.73 12.28
N ALA A 157 6.23 17.50 11.82
CA ALA A 157 6.07 18.26 10.60
C ALA A 157 6.36 17.38 9.38
N TYR A 158 5.78 17.64 8.21
CA TYR A 158 6.04 16.83 7.01
C TYR A 158 6.44 17.65 5.79
N ILE A 159 7.22 17.02 4.91
CA ILE A 159 7.53 17.47 3.57
C ILE A 159 7.15 16.36 2.61
N SER A 160 6.34 16.69 1.60
CA SER A 160 5.66 15.72 0.74
C SER A 160 6.28 15.61 -0.67
N THR A 161 7.58 15.84 -0.79
CA THR A 161 8.29 15.90 -2.08
C THR A 161 9.42 14.88 -2.22
N PHE A 162 9.61 14.03 -1.20
CA PHE A 162 10.66 13.01 -1.17
C PHE A 162 10.21 11.77 -1.93
N THR A 163 10.43 11.78 -3.24
CA THR A 163 9.93 10.76 -4.17
C THR A 163 10.97 9.72 -4.59
N ASN A 164 12.18 9.73 -4.01
CA ASN A 164 13.22 8.74 -4.27
C ASN A 164 14.37 8.89 -3.25
N ALA A 165 15.26 7.89 -3.21
CA ALA A 165 16.40 7.86 -2.31
C ALA A 165 17.34 9.06 -2.50
N SER A 166 17.57 9.52 -3.74
CA SER A 166 18.43 10.65 -4.04
C SER A 166 17.95 11.94 -3.37
N LYS A 167 16.64 12.23 -3.45
CA LYS A 167 16.06 13.38 -2.74
C LYS A 167 16.19 13.26 -1.23
N ILE A 168 15.93 12.08 -0.66
CA ILE A 168 16.04 11.85 0.78
C ILE A 168 17.46 12.14 1.27
N MET A 169 18.46 11.67 0.52
CA MET A 169 19.87 11.82 0.87
C MET A 169 20.47 13.21 0.58
N HIS A 170 19.87 14.02 -0.29
CA HIS A 170 20.52 15.23 -0.81
C HIS A 170 19.69 16.51 -0.74
N ASP A 171 18.36 16.44 -0.67
CA ASP A 171 17.53 17.64 -0.59
C ASP A 171 17.57 18.25 0.82
N THR A 172 17.37 19.57 0.89
CA THR A 172 17.32 20.34 2.13
C THR A 172 15.93 20.96 2.31
N PRO A 173 15.35 20.98 3.53
CA PRO A 173 15.89 20.36 4.75
C PRO A 173 15.90 18.83 4.64
N HIS A 174 16.89 18.20 5.28
CA HIS A 174 16.92 16.74 5.37
C HIS A 174 15.76 16.27 6.26
N PRO A 175 15.11 15.15 5.91
CA PRO A 175 14.11 14.55 6.78
C PRO A 175 14.79 13.89 7.98
N ASP A 176 14.26 14.13 9.17
CA ASP A 176 14.72 13.46 10.40
C ASP A 176 14.23 12.00 10.43
N ILE A 177 12.99 11.81 9.96
CA ILE A 177 12.29 10.53 9.81
C ILE A 177 11.61 10.51 8.45
N GLY A 178 11.27 9.35 7.91
CA GLY A 178 10.43 9.32 6.71
C GLY A 178 9.93 7.95 6.39
N ILE A 179 9.10 7.90 5.35
CA ILE A 179 8.49 6.68 4.82
C ILE A 179 8.53 6.72 3.30
N ILE A 180 8.99 5.64 2.69
CA ILE A 180 9.15 5.56 1.23
C ILE A 180 8.92 4.12 0.75
N TRP A 181 8.52 4.00 -0.51
CA TRP A 181 8.23 2.71 -1.16
C TRP A 181 9.49 2.00 -1.63
N GLU A 182 9.41 0.69 -1.83
CA GLU A 182 10.48 -0.11 -2.42
C GLU A 182 10.59 0.07 -3.94
N PRO A 183 11.80 0.11 -4.51
CA PRO A 183 13.10 -0.16 -3.91
C PRO A 183 13.81 1.06 -3.28
N GLN A 184 13.11 2.20 -3.18
CA GLN A 184 13.72 3.44 -2.67
C GLN A 184 14.07 3.34 -1.19
N TYR A 185 13.33 2.52 -0.43
CA TYR A 185 13.62 2.28 0.98
C TYR A 185 14.95 1.53 1.15
N SER A 186 15.13 0.37 0.51
CA SER A 186 16.42 -0.33 0.48
C SER A 186 17.55 0.58 0.03
N ALA A 187 17.36 1.32 -1.08
CA ALA A 187 18.37 2.25 -1.58
C ALA A 187 18.76 3.38 -0.58
N VAL A 188 17.89 3.74 0.36
CA VAL A 188 18.20 4.73 1.42
C VAL A 188 19.00 4.09 2.55
N ILE A 189 18.60 2.90 3.01
CA ILE A 189 19.17 2.28 4.21
C ILE A 189 20.43 1.45 3.93
N ASP A 190 20.62 1.00 2.69
CA ASP A 190 21.74 0.16 2.27
C ASP A 190 22.86 0.98 1.59
N ALA A 191 22.60 2.25 1.27
CA ALA A 191 23.60 3.14 0.69
C ALA A 191 24.86 3.25 1.57
N GLU A 192 26.04 3.10 0.94
CA GLU A 192 27.31 3.19 1.64
C GLU A 192 27.46 4.54 2.35
N GLY A 193 27.70 4.51 3.66
CA GLY A 193 27.86 5.71 4.47
C GLY A 193 26.56 6.49 4.73
N THR A 194 25.39 5.92 4.44
CA THR A 194 24.09 6.56 4.70
C THR A 194 23.92 7.00 6.15
N ALA A 195 23.35 8.19 6.34
CA ALA A 195 22.94 8.69 7.64
C ALA A 195 21.69 7.97 8.19
N PHE A 196 20.99 7.20 7.35
CA PHE A 196 19.69 6.62 7.70
C PHE A 196 19.79 5.17 8.18
N GLN A 197 18.83 4.74 8.99
CA GLN A 197 18.57 3.34 9.32
C GLN A 197 17.06 3.06 9.28
N GLY A 198 16.68 1.80 9.12
CA GLY A 198 15.29 1.37 9.17
C GLY A 198 14.70 1.40 10.58
N LEU A 199 13.46 1.89 10.71
CA LEU A 199 12.59 1.67 11.87
C LEU A 199 11.71 0.43 11.70
N GLY A 200 11.38 0.06 10.46
CA GLY A 200 10.59 -1.12 10.15
C GLY A 200 9.85 -0.99 8.81
N LEU A 201 9.42 -2.12 8.27
CA LEU A 201 8.52 -2.17 7.12
C LEU A 201 7.11 -1.76 7.53
N THR A 202 6.31 -1.29 6.58
CA THR A 202 4.93 -0.87 6.85
C THR A 202 4.06 -2.01 7.37
N ASN A 203 4.35 -3.26 6.99
CA ASN A 203 3.62 -4.45 7.42
C ASN A 203 3.79 -4.72 8.91
N TYR A 204 4.87 -4.25 9.54
CA TYR A 204 4.98 -4.33 11.00
C TYR A 204 4.00 -3.38 11.68
N PHE A 205 3.75 -2.20 11.12
CA PHE A 205 2.82 -1.21 11.69
C PHE A 205 1.37 -1.43 11.26
N PHE A 206 1.18 -1.96 10.05
CA PHE A 206 -0.11 -2.20 9.40
C PHE A 206 -0.11 -3.59 8.74
N PRO A 207 -0.22 -4.68 9.53
CA PRO A 207 -0.21 -6.04 8.99
C PRO A 207 -1.30 -6.23 7.91
N GLY A 208 -0.90 -6.73 6.74
CA GLY A 208 -1.80 -7.11 5.65
C GLY A 208 -2.48 -5.97 4.89
N HIS A 209 -2.07 -4.71 5.10
CA HIS A 209 -2.72 -3.56 4.47
C HIS A 209 -2.68 -3.61 2.93
N THR A 210 -3.68 -3.03 2.25
CA THR A 210 -3.57 -2.81 0.80
C THR A 210 -2.56 -1.69 0.49
N CYS A 211 -1.55 -1.99 -0.33
CA CYS A 211 -0.61 -0.99 -0.82
C CYS A 211 -1.06 -0.43 -2.19
N CYS A 212 -0.98 -1.23 -3.26
CA CYS A 212 -1.36 -0.81 -4.62
C CYS A 212 -2.49 -1.66 -5.22
N VAL A 213 -3.18 -1.05 -6.18
CA VAL A 213 -4.34 -1.57 -6.88
C VAL A 213 -4.21 -1.35 -8.39
N LEU A 214 -4.92 -2.18 -9.14
CA LEU A 214 -5.09 -2.07 -10.57
C LEU A 214 -6.49 -1.52 -10.86
N ALA A 215 -6.56 -0.36 -11.52
CA ALA A 215 -7.81 0.26 -11.93
C ALA A 215 -8.06 0.09 -13.43
N GLY A 216 -9.33 0.07 -13.84
CA GLY A 216 -9.77 0.10 -15.23
C GLY A 216 -10.73 1.25 -15.50
N TYR A 217 -10.56 1.92 -16.65
CA TYR A 217 -11.40 3.04 -17.06
C TYR A 217 -12.80 2.55 -17.37
N SER A 218 -13.81 3.01 -16.62
CA SER A 218 -15.14 2.37 -16.58
C SER A 218 -15.81 2.30 -17.97
N SER A 219 -15.71 3.37 -18.77
CA SER A 219 -16.27 3.35 -20.13
C SER A 219 -15.58 2.34 -21.05
N TYR A 220 -14.27 2.12 -20.88
CA TYR A 220 -13.52 1.15 -21.66
C TYR A 220 -13.87 -0.27 -21.23
N VAL A 221 -13.75 -0.59 -19.94
CA VAL A 221 -13.97 -1.95 -19.42
C VAL A 221 -15.41 -2.43 -19.65
N ASN A 222 -16.40 -1.55 -19.53
CA ASN A 222 -17.80 -1.88 -19.78
C ASN A 222 -18.08 -2.22 -21.25
N SER A 223 -17.35 -1.59 -22.18
CA SER A 223 -17.51 -1.81 -23.63
C SER A 223 -16.55 -2.86 -24.20
N HIS A 224 -15.56 -3.31 -23.42
CA HIS A 224 -14.51 -4.24 -23.84
C HIS A 224 -14.28 -5.34 -22.79
N GLN A 225 -15.34 -5.94 -22.25
CA GLN A 225 -15.27 -6.92 -21.16
C GLN A 225 -14.29 -8.08 -21.44
N ASP A 226 -14.39 -8.71 -22.61
CA ASP A 226 -13.46 -9.76 -23.05
C ASP A 226 -11.99 -9.29 -23.08
N VAL A 227 -11.73 -8.03 -23.45
CA VAL A 227 -10.37 -7.48 -23.47
C VAL A 227 -9.87 -7.27 -22.04
N THR A 228 -10.74 -6.81 -21.14
CA THR A 228 -10.44 -6.65 -19.72
C THR A 228 -10.09 -7.98 -19.07
N GLU A 229 -10.91 -9.01 -19.30
CA GLU A 229 -10.68 -10.37 -18.77
C GLU A 229 -9.35 -10.94 -19.29
N ARG A 230 -9.05 -10.79 -20.58
CA ARG A 230 -7.77 -11.21 -21.17
C ARG A 230 -6.56 -10.45 -20.62
N PHE A 231 -6.70 -9.16 -20.39
CA PHE A 231 -5.67 -8.36 -19.77
C PHE A 231 -5.41 -8.83 -18.33
N LEU A 232 -6.47 -9.04 -17.54
CA LEU A 232 -6.36 -9.56 -16.18
C LEU A 232 -5.80 -10.98 -16.15
N ALA A 233 -6.14 -11.86 -17.10
CA ALA A 233 -5.58 -13.20 -17.20
C ALA A 233 -4.05 -13.17 -17.40
N GLY A 234 -3.57 -12.31 -18.32
CA GLY A 234 -2.15 -12.08 -18.50
C GLY A 234 -1.48 -11.49 -17.25
N TYR A 235 -2.18 -10.62 -16.52
CA TYR A 235 -1.68 -10.06 -15.26
C TYR A 235 -1.59 -11.12 -14.15
N ILE A 236 -2.61 -11.96 -13.97
CA ILE A 236 -2.63 -13.07 -13.01
C ILE A 236 -1.48 -14.04 -13.29
N GLU A 237 -1.29 -14.45 -14.56
CA GLU A 237 -0.16 -15.30 -14.96
C GLU A 237 1.19 -14.65 -14.59
N SER A 238 1.30 -13.34 -14.78
CA SER A 238 2.49 -12.58 -14.42
C SER A 238 2.77 -12.56 -12.92
N VAL A 239 1.76 -12.31 -12.10
CA VAL A 239 1.90 -12.30 -10.63
C VAL A 239 2.27 -13.70 -10.13
N ASN A 240 1.63 -14.74 -10.65
CA ASN A 240 1.96 -16.13 -10.32
C ASN A 240 3.40 -16.48 -10.68
N TRP A 241 3.89 -16.03 -11.84
CA TRP A 241 5.28 -16.22 -12.23
C TRP A 241 6.24 -15.49 -11.30
N VAL A 242 5.95 -14.24 -10.93
CA VAL A 242 6.78 -13.45 -9.99
C VAL A 242 6.88 -14.17 -8.65
N ASN A 243 5.75 -14.60 -8.09
CA ASN A 243 5.73 -15.34 -6.83
C ASN A 243 6.49 -16.68 -6.91
N ALA A 244 6.38 -17.40 -8.03
CA ALA A 244 7.16 -18.61 -8.26
C ALA A 244 8.68 -18.30 -8.32
N ALA A 245 9.08 -17.22 -8.97
CA ALA A 245 10.47 -16.78 -9.03
C ALA A 245 11.01 -16.40 -7.63
N LEU A 246 10.21 -15.71 -6.81
CA LEU A 246 10.57 -15.34 -5.43
C LEU A 246 10.70 -16.56 -4.52
N SER A 247 9.91 -17.62 -4.75
CA SER A 247 9.97 -18.86 -3.97
C SER A 247 11.26 -19.67 -4.17
N ASP A 248 11.95 -19.49 -5.30
CA ASP A 248 13.25 -20.09 -5.60
C ASP A 248 14.25 -19.04 -6.08
N THR A 249 14.88 -18.36 -5.12
CA THR A 249 15.91 -17.34 -5.34
C THR A 249 17.19 -17.85 -6.04
N SER A 250 17.30 -19.15 -6.28
CA SER A 250 18.40 -19.75 -7.05
C SER A 250 18.08 -20.00 -8.53
N SER A 251 16.82 -19.81 -8.93
CA SER A 251 16.32 -20.10 -10.27
C SER A 251 16.72 -19.06 -11.33
N ASP A 252 16.73 -19.48 -12.59
CA ASP A 252 16.89 -18.56 -13.74
C ASP A 252 15.73 -17.54 -13.82
N ASN A 253 14.54 -17.92 -13.34
CA ASN A 253 13.40 -17.00 -13.25
C ASN A 253 13.67 -15.88 -12.25
N TYR A 254 14.24 -16.18 -11.08
CA TYR A 254 14.63 -15.15 -10.11
C TYR A 254 15.69 -14.20 -10.68
N ASN A 255 16.72 -14.74 -11.36
CA ASN A 255 17.72 -13.91 -12.04
C ASN A 255 17.09 -13.00 -13.11
N THR A 256 16.09 -13.51 -13.83
CA THR A 256 15.32 -12.74 -14.82
C THR A 256 14.47 -11.65 -14.15
N LEU A 257 13.82 -11.95 -13.02
CA LEU A 257 13.07 -10.97 -12.23
C LEU A 257 13.98 -9.83 -11.76
N VAL A 258 15.11 -10.17 -11.11
CA VAL A 258 16.09 -9.19 -10.62
C VAL A 258 16.62 -8.31 -11.74
N SER A 259 17.02 -8.88 -12.88
CA SER A 259 17.53 -8.11 -14.01
C SER A 259 16.47 -7.21 -14.65
N THR A 260 15.21 -7.63 -14.65
CA THR A 260 14.06 -6.80 -15.09
C THR A 260 13.85 -5.62 -14.15
N CYS A 261 13.90 -5.83 -12.83
CA CYS A 261 13.85 -4.77 -11.83
C CYS A 261 15.01 -3.78 -11.96
N VAL A 262 16.25 -4.26 -12.07
CA VAL A 262 17.45 -3.41 -12.26
C VAL A 262 17.30 -2.55 -13.52
N SER A 263 16.84 -3.14 -14.62
CA SER A 263 16.64 -2.42 -15.88
C SER A 263 15.54 -1.36 -15.79
N SER A 264 14.50 -1.63 -15.01
CA SER A 264 13.34 -0.74 -14.84
C SER A 264 13.58 0.42 -13.89
N THR A 265 14.51 0.27 -12.94
CA THR A 265 14.76 1.26 -11.88
C THR A 265 16.11 1.97 -11.99
N GLY A 266 17.11 1.32 -12.59
CA GLY A 266 18.49 1.79 -12.60
C GLY A 266 19.22 1.65 -11.26
N LEU A 267 18.64 0.96 -10.27
CA LEU A 267 19.28 0.70 -8.97
C LEU A 267 20.18 -0.53 -8.99
N SER A 268 20.96 -0.71 -7.92
CA SER A 268 21.89 -1.82 -7.82
C SER A 268 21.17 -3.16 -7.64
N GLU A 269 21.82 -4.25 -8.05
CA GLU A 269 21.26 -5.59 -7.86
C GLU A 269 21.02 -5.92 -6.38
N THR A 270 21.88 -5.42 -5.49
CA THR A 270 21.74 -5.61 -4.04
C THR A 270 20.46 -4.94 -3.54
N ASP A 271 20.28 -3.65 -3.81
CA ASP A 271 19.08 -2.90 -3.37
C ASP A 271 17.80 -3.56 -3.91
N ILE A 272 17.84 -4.07 -5.14
CA ILE A 272 16.71 -4.78 -5.75
C ILE A 272 16.42 -6.10 -5.03
N LYS A 273 17.43 -6.88 -4.67
CA LYS A 273 17.23 -8.16 -3.97
C LYS A 273 16.64 -7.93 -2.57
N ASP A 274 17.13 -6.92 -1.87
CA ASP A 274 16.62 -6.56 -0.55
C ASP A 274 15.17 -6.06 -0.67
N ALA A 275 14.89 -5.18 -1.63
CA ALA A 275 13.54 -4.69 -1.91
C ALA A 275 12.56 -5.80 -2.29
N LEU A 276 12.96 -6.75 -3.15
CA LEU A 276 12.13 -7.90 -3.54
C LEU A 276 11.79 -8.81 -2.35
N SER A 277 12.67 -8.90 -1.35
CA SER A 277 12.40 -9.66 -0.13
C SER A 277 11.39 -8.99 0.80
N ASN A 278 11.18 -7.68 0.61
CA ASN A 278 10.24 -6.90 1.42
C ASN A 278 8.85 -6.81 0.79
N ILE A 279 8.66 -7.10 -0.50
CA ILE A 279 7.37 -6.91 -1.19
C ILE A 279 6.57 -8.20 -1.25
N THR A 280 5.25 -8.11 -0.99
CA THR A 280 4.29 -9.21 -1.19
C THR A 280 3.38 -8.92 -2.38
N TYR A 281 3.56 -9.65 -3.48
CA TYR A 281 2.79 -9.47 -4.73
C TYR A 281 1.51 -10.30 -4.75
N VAL A 282 0.39 -9.65 -5.04
CA VAL A 282 -0.94 -10.29 -5.09
C VAL A 282 -1.81 -9.65 -6.17
N TYR A 283 -2.76 -10.41 -6.71
CA TYR A 283 -3.82 -9.88 -7.60
C TYR A 283 -5.21 -9.92 -6.96
N ALA A 284 -5.41 -10.74 -5.93
CA ALA A 284 -6.65 -10.93 -5.18
C ALA A 284 -6.36 -11.07 -3.68
N ASP A 285 -7.40 -11.12 -2.86
CA ASP A 285 -7.32 -11.59 -1.47
C ASP A 285 -6.89 -13.07 -1.42
N GLU A 286 -6.52 -13.57 -0.24
CA GLU A 286 -6.09 -14.96 -0.05
C GLU A 286 -7.13 -15.99 -0.48
N ASP A 287 -8.41 -15.64 -0.41
CA ASP A 287 -9.54 -16.48 -0.82
C ASP A 287 -9.89 -16.37 -2.32
N GLY A 288 -9.13 -15.56 -3.08
CA GLY A 288 -9.36 -15.28 -4.50
C GLY A 288 -10.40 -14.18 -4.77
N THR A 289 -11.00 -13.59 -3.74
CA THR A 289 -11.98 -12.49 -3.90
C THR A 289 -11.34 -11.11 -3.75
N LEU A 290 -12.14 -10.04 -3.79
CA LEU A 290 -11.72 -8.67 -3.41
C LEU A 290 -12.50 -8.14 -2.19
N THR A 291 -13.01 -9.05 -1.35
CA THR A 291 -13.79 -8.71 -0.15
C THR A 291 -12.99 -7.90 0.86
N GLN A 292 -11.78 -8.34 1.21
CA GLN A 292 -10.90 -7.60 2.10
C GLN A 292 -10.46 -6.28 1.48
N LEU A 293 -10.26 -6.25 0.15
CA LEU A 293 -9.94 -5.01 -0.54
C LEU A 293 -11.06 -3.97 -0.40
N LYS A 294 -12.33 -4.39 -0.49
CA LYS A 294 -13.48 -3.49 -0.24
C LYS A 294 -13.45 -2.91 1.19
N TYR A 295 -13.10 -3.71 2.20
CA TYR A 295 -12.92 -3.20 3.57
C TYR A 295 -11.77 -2.21 3.66
N ASP A 296 -10.61 -2.53 3.08
CA ASP A 296 -9.44 -1.65 3.10
C ASP A 296 -9.75 -0.29 2.43
N ILE A 297 -10.52 -0.29 1.33
CA ILE A 297 -10.96 0.92 0.65
C ILE A 297 -11.94 1.73 1.52
N ALA A 298 -12.87 1.07 2.22
CA ALA A 298 -13.77 1.73 3.14
C ALA A 298 -13.01 2.37 4.32
N ASP A 299 -12.03 1.66 4.89
CA ASP A 299 -11.18 2.17 5.97
C ASP A 299 -10.33 3.37 5.53
N ILE A 300 -9.82 3.36 4.29
CA ILE A 300 -9.13 4.53 3.71
C ILE A 300 -10.07 5.74 3.67
N VAL A 301 -11.34 5.57 3.29
CA VAL A 301 -12.32 6.66 3.29
C VAL A 301 -12.55 7.19 4.71
N GLU A 302 -12.80 6.31 5.68
CA GLU A 302 -13.06 6.71 7.06
C GLU A 302 -11.86 7.42 7.69
N ALA A 303 -10.67 6.87 7.52
CA ALA A 303 -9.43 7.44 8.04
C ALA A 303 -9.11 8.83 7.47
N ASN A 304 -9.62 9.14 6.27
CA ASN A 304 -9.40 10.42 5.60
C ASN A 304 -10.65 11.33 5.60
N SER A 305 -11.73 10.96 6.29
CA SER A 305 -13.00 11.70 6.31
C SER A 305 -12.90 13.19 6.61
N SER A 306 -11.91 13.61 7.41
CA SER A 306 -11.66 15.01 7.75
C SER A 306 -10.92 15.83 6.68
N THR A 307 -10.25 15.17 5.72
CA THR A 307 -9.45 15.80 4.66
C THR A 307 -10.07 15.64 3.27
N LEU A 308 -11.05 14.74 3.13
CA LEU A 308 -11.82 14.56 1.90
C LEU A 308 -12.68 15.81 1.60
N ARG A 309 -12.78 16.14 0.31
CA ARG A 309 -13.57 17.28 -0.21
C ARG A 309 -15.07 17.00 -0.17
N TYR A 310 -15.45 15.73 -0.33
CA TYR A 310 -16.84 15.28 -0.36
C TYR A 310 -17.01 14.12 0.63
N SER A 311 -18.13 14.14 1.35
CA SER A 311 -18.55 13.04 2.21
C SER A 311 -19.21 11.92 1.39
N MET A 312 -19.36 10.73 1.97
CA MET A 312 -20.13 9.66 1.35
C MET A 312 -21.56 10.09 1.01
N SER A 313 -22.20 10.89 1.87
CA SER A 313 -23.52 11.45 1.60
C SER A 313 -23.55 12.43 0.43
N ASP A 314 -22.48 13.21 0.20
CA ASP A 314 -22.39 14.11 -0.96
C ASP A 314 -22.29 13.34 -2.28
N LEU A 315 -21.74 12.11 -2.23
CA LEU A 315 -21.63 11.20 -3.37
C LEU A 315 -22.86 10.28 -3.54
N GLY A 316 -23.85 10.37 -2.65
CA GLY A 316 -25.07 9.56 -2.67
C GLY A 316 -24.97 8.22 -1.93
N PHE A 317 -23.86 7.93 -1.26
CA PHE A 317 -23.67 6.71 -0.49
C PHE A 317 -24.07 6.88 0.99
N SER A 318 -24.59 5.81 1.58
CA SER A 318 -24.98 5.78 3.00
C SER A 318 -23.78 5.66 3.93
N ASN A 319 -22.70 5.02 3.47
CA ASN A 319 -21.46 4.78 4.21
C ASN A 319 -20.32 4.42 3.24
N SER A 320 -19.10 4.35 3.78
CA SER A 320 -17.87 3.98 3.06
C SER A 320 -17.90 2.57 2.47
N VAL A 321 -18.59 1.62 3.11
CA VAL A 321 -18.75 0.25 2.60
C VAL A 321 -19.56 0.22 1.31
N GLN A 322 -20.66 0.97 1.23
CA GLN A 322 -21.47 1.05 0.01
C GLN A 322 -20.68 1.69 -1.14
N PHE A 323 -19.88 2.72 -0.85
CA PHE A 323 -18.96 3.30 -1.81
C PHE A 323 -17.92 2.27 -2.29
N ALA A 324 -17.26 1.56 -1.38
CA ALA A 324 -16.25 0.58 -1.70
C ALA A 324 -16.79 -0.57 -2.56
N ASN A 325 -18.00 -1.06 -2.25
CA ASN A 325 -18.69 -2.07 -3.06
C ASN A 325 -19.00 -1.59 -4.48
N ARG A 326 -19.24 -0.30 -4.68
CA ARG A 326 -19.45 0.27 -6.02
C ARG A 326 -18.12 0.54 -6.75
N PHE A 327 -17.05 0.80 -6.01
CA PHE A 327 -15.77 1.22 -6.58
C PHE A 327 -14.84 0.04 -6.89
N VAL A 328 -14.94 -1.06 -6.14
CA VAL A 328 -14.19 -2.30 -6.39
C VAL A 328 -15.08 -3.28 -7.15
N ASP A 329 -14.69 -3.59 -8.37
CA ASP A 329 -15.43 -4.46 -9.29
C ASP A 329 -14.64 -5.76 -9.52
N GLU A 330 -15.04 -6.81 -8.81
CA GLU A 330 -14.38 -8.12 -8.85
C GLU A 330 -14.88 -9.02 -9.99
N SER A 331 -15.93 -8.60 -10.72
CA SER A 331 -16.59 -9.43 -11.72
C SER A 331 -15.64 -9.89 -12.83
N TYR A 332 -14.75 -8.99 -13.27
CA TYR A 332 -13.75 -9.29 -14.29
C TYR A 332 -12.63 -10.23 -13.80
N LEU A 333 -12.29 -10.18 -12.52
CA LEU A 333 -11.20 -10.97 -11.96
C LEU A 333 -11.56 -12.45 -11.91
N HIS A 334 -12.80 -12.75 -11.51
CA HIS A 334 -13.31 -14.13 -11.45
C HIS A 334 -13.29 -14.81 -12.83
N GLU A 335 -13.74 -14.10 -13.86
CA GLU A 335 -13.71 -14.63 -15.24
C GLU A 335 -12.26 -14.79 -15.74
N ALA A 336 -11.37 -13.85 -15.39
CA ALA A 336 -9.97 -13.86 -15.78
C ALA A 336 -9.19 -15.07 -15.22
N GLU A 337 -9.45 -15.50 -13.97
CA GLU A 337 -8.80 -16.66 -13.36
C GLU A 337 -9.04 -17.96 -14.13
N SER A 338 -10.23 -18.08 -14.74
CA SER A 338 -10.62 -19.26 -15.52
C SER A 338 -10.39 -19.09 -17.02
N TYR A 339 -9.78 -17.97 -17.43
CA TYR A 339 -9.65 -17.61 -18.83
C TYR A 339 -8.70 -18.55 -19.57
N GLY A 340 -9.24 -19.26 -20.57
CA GLY A 340 -8.49 -20.22 -21.37
C GLY A 340 -7.56 -19.56 -22.41
N SER A 341 -6.95 -20.37 -23.28
CA SER A 341 -6.08 -19.85 -24.34
C SER A 341 -6.84 -18.99 -25.35
N TYR A 342 -6.29 -17.83 -25.74
CA TYR A 342 -6.85 -16.96 -26.77
C TYR A 342 -6.16 -17.17 -28.13
N ASN A 343 -6.94 -17.34 -29.20
CA ASN A 343 -6.43 -17.52 -30.57
C ASN A 343 -7.01 -16.49 -31.56
N GLY A 344 -7.60 -15.41 -31.05
CA GLY A 344 -8.24 -14.37 -31.86
C GLY A 344 -7.29 -13.27 -32.31
N THR A 345 -7.86 -12.11 -32.66
CA THR A 345 -7.08 -10.94 -33.10
C THR A 345 -6.54 -10.19 -31.89
N SER A 346 -5.24 -9.87 -31.92
CA SER A 346 -4.65 -9.07 -30.85
C SER A 346 -5.22 -7.65 -30.82
N THR A 347 -5.37 -7.11 -29.61
CA THR A 347 -5.73 -5.70 -29.39
C THR A 347 -4.65 -5.01 -28.56
N THR A 348 -4.55 -3.69 -28.67
CA THR A 348 -3.62 -2.89 -27.87
C THR A 348 -4.37 -2.21 -26.75
N VAL A 349 -3.82 -2.27 -25.53
CA VAL A 349 -4.34 -1.56 -24.37
C VAL A 349 -3.27 -0.61 -23.84
N THR A 350 -3.71 0.56 -23.40
CA THR A 350 -2.86 1.59 -22.80
C THR A 350 -2.86 1.43 -21.29
N VAL A 351 -1.68 1.28 -20.68
CA VAL A 351 -1.53 1.03 -19.25
C VAL A 351 -0.68 2.12 -18.61
N ALA A 352 -1.27 2.90 -17.71
CA ALA A 352 -0.56 3.91 -16.93
C ALA A 352 0.14 3.28 -15.71
N VAL A 353 1.42 3.60 -15.52
CA VAL A 353 2.30 2.99 -14.52
C VAL A 353 3.19 4.02 -13.85
N ILE A 354 3.65 3.76 -12.63
CA ILE A 354 4.57 4.65 -11.92
C ILE A 354 6.01 4.34 -12.36
N SER A 355 6.75 5.33 -12.82
CA SER A 355 8.13 5.15 -13.31
C SER A 355 9.05 4.60 -12.22
N GLY A 356 9.73 3.48 -12.47
CA GLY A 356 10.70 2.88 -11.54
C GLY A 356 10.09 2.22 -10.30
N ASP A 357 8.76 2.04 -10.27
CA ASP A 357 8.06 1.33 -9.20
C ASP A 357 8.06 -0.18 -9.48
N ILE A 358 8.61 -0.97 -8.55
CA ILE A 358 8.65 -2.43 -8.70
C ILE A 358 7.44 -3.14 -8.07
N HIS A 359 6.54 -2.47 -7.36
CA HIS A 359 5.28 -3.10 -6.90
C HIS A 359 4.45 -3.62 -8.07
N GLN A 360 4.53 -2.93 -9.20
CA GLN A 360 3.86 -3.26 -10.45
C GLN A 360 4.72 -4.14 -11.38
N ILE A 361 5.86 -4.69 -10.92
CA ILE A 361 6.84 -5.41 -11.77
C ILE A 361 6.23 -6.58 -12.54
N ALA A 362 5.17 -7.19 -12.02
CA ALA A 362 4.42 -8.24 -12.71
C ALA A 362 3.97 -7.79 -14.11
N LEU A 363 3.60 -6.52 -14.32
CA LEU A 363 3.28 -6.02 -15.65
C LEU A 363 4.50 -6.08 -16.59
N GLN A 364 5.66 -5.57 -16.18
CA GLN A 364 6.88 -5.56 -17.00
C GLN A 364 7.37 -6.98 -17.29
N VAL A 365 7.31 -7.87 -16.29
CA VAL A 365 7.62 -9.29 -16.45
C VAL A 365 6.66 -9.93 -17.45
N GLY A 366 5.36 -9.70 -17.30
CA GLY A 366 4.35 -10.26 -18.21
C GLY A 366 4.54 -9.82 -19.66
N VAL A 367 4.93 -8.55 -19.87
CA VAL A 367 5.29 -8.04 -21.19
C VAL A 367 6.54 -8.74 -21.72
N ALA A 368 7.58 -8.88 -20.90
CA ALA A 368 8.84 -9.49 -21.31
C ALA A 368 8.72 -11.01 -21.59
N GLN A 369 7.91 -11.71 -20.80
CA GLN A 369 7.65 -13.15 -20.93
C GLN A 369 6.57 -13.47 -21.96
N GLY A 370 5.83 -12.46 -22.44
CA GLY A 370 4.80 -12.62 -23.46
C GLY A 370 3.46 -13.16 -22.93
N PHE A 371 3.20 -13.09 -21.62
CA PHE A 371 1.94 -13.53 -21.01
C PHE A 371 0.75 -12.73 -21.57
N PHE A 372 0.86 -11.41 -21.68
CA PHE A 372 -0.20 -10.61 -22.33
C PHE A 372 -0.40 -10.98 -23.80
N THR A 373 0.69 -11.23 -24.54
CA THR A 373 0.64 -11.67 -25.94
C THR A 373 -0.07 -13.02 -26.09
N HIS A 374 0.13 -13.94 -25.13
CA HIS A 374 -0.58 -15.22 -25.08
C HIS A 374 -2.11 -15.04 -25.06
N TYR A 375 -2.58 -13.99 -24.39
CA TYR A 375 -3.99 -13.60 -24.35
C TYR A 375 -4.38 -12.58 -25.45
N GLY A 376 -3.55 -12.38 -26.47
CA GLY A 376 -3.81 -11.45 -27.56
C GLY A 376 -3.90 -9.99 -27.11
N ILE A 377 -3.15 -9.62 -26.07
CA ILE A 377 -3.06 -8.25 -25.56
C ILE A 377 -1.67 -7.71 -25.82
N ASN A 378 -1.60 -6.59 -26.54
CA ASN A 378 -0.38 -5.79 -26.68
C ASN A 378 -0.43 -4.65 -25.65
N ILE A 379 0.61 -4.52 -24.84
CA ILE A 379 0.68 -3.46 -23.83
C ILE A 379 1.40 -2.24 -24.38
N GLN A 380 0.73 -1.08 -24.32
CA GLN A 380 1.33 0.23 -24.48
C GLN A 380 1.44 0.90 -23.11
N GLN A 381 2.64 0.97 -22.54
CA GLN A 381 2.85 1.61 -21.24
C GLN A 381 2.95 3.14 -21.36
N VAL A 382 2.32 3.85 -20.42
CA VAL A 382 2.45 5.29 -20.21
C VAL A 382 3.02 5.50 -18.81
N ASN A 383 4.15 6.20 -18.74
CA ASN A 383 4.89 6.38 -17.50
C ASN A 383 4.47 7.68 -16.80
N GLU A 384 4.00 7.53 -15.57
CA GLU A 384 3.64 8.62 -14.67
C GLU A 384 4.69 8.78 -13.57
N SER A 385 4.70 9.94 -12.94
CA SER A 385 5.68 10.27 -11.89
C SER A 385 5.30 9.76 -10.50
N ASN A 386 4.01 9.47 -10.27
CA ASN A 386 3.45 8.99 -9.01
C ASN A 386 2.01 8.49 -9.21
N GLY A 387 1.41 7.91 -8.16
CA GLY A 387 0.04 7.38 -8.22
C GLY A 387 -1.05 8.43 -8.51
N ALA A 388 -0.86 9.69 -8.16
CA ALA A 388 -1.82 10.75 -8.52
C ALA A 388 -1.80 11.04 -10.04
N GLY A 389 -0.64 10.95 -10.68
CA GLY A 389 -0.52 11.01 -12.14
C GLY A 389 -1.31 9.89 -12.82
N VAL A 390 -1.17 8.65 -12.33
CA VAL A 390 -1.95 7.51 -12.83
C VAL A 390 -3.46 7.73 -12.61
N ALA A 391 -3.87 8.22 -11.44
CA ALA A 391 -5.27 8.54 -11.17
C ALA A 391 -5.85 9.59 -12.15
N VAL A 392 -5.06 10.61 -12.49
CA VAL A 392 -5.44 11.60 -13.53
C VAL A 392 -5.56 10.96 -14.91
N ALA A 393 -4.64 10.05 -15.26
CA ALA A 393 -4.69 9.31 -16.52
C ALA A 393 -5.94 8.40 -16.64
N MET A 394 -6.38 7.81 -15.52
CA MET A 394 -7.65 7.08 -15.45
C MET A 394 -8.84 8.04 -15.53
N GLN A 395 -8.79 9.16 -14.81
CA GLN A 395 -9.88 10.14 -14.76
C GLN A 395 -10.21 10.73 -16.14
N ASN A 396 -9.19 11.00 -16.95
CA ASN A 396 -9.36 11.62 -18.26
C ASN A 396 -9.50 10.58 -19.41
N GLY A 397 -9.46 9.28 -19.10
CA GLY A 397 -9.53 8.21 -20.11
C GLY A 397 -8.32 8.14 -21.05
N SER A 398 -7.14 8.64 -20.63
CA SER A 398 -5.91 8.54 -21.42
C SER A 398 -5.19 7.20 -21.27
N ALA A 399 -5.61 6.38 -20.30
CA ALA A 399 -5.22 5.00 -20.15
C ALA A 399 -6.46 4.10 -19.94
N ASP A 400 -6.37 2.87 -20.44
CA ASP A 400 -7.42 1.86 -20.28
C ASP A 400 -7.32 1.20 -18.90
N PHE A 401 -6.09 0.99 -18.43
CA PHE A 401 -5.75 0.44 -17.12
C PHE A 401 -4.67 1.27 -16.41
N GLY A 402 -4.63 1.21 -15.08
CA GLY A 402 -3.67 1.99 -14.29
C GLY A 402 -3.26 1.32 -12.99
N PHE A 403 -1.96 1.30 -12.71
CA PHE A 403 -1.37 0.81 -11.45
C PHE A 403 -1.07 1.98 -10.51
N MET A 404 -1.68 2.00 -9.33
CA MET A 404 -1.47 3.07 -8.35
C MET A 404 -1.74 2.62 -6.92
N GLY A 405 -1.30 3.40 -5.93
CA GLY A 405 -1.63 3.14 -4.53
C GLY A 405 -3.15 3.17 -4.28
N ALA A 406 -3.64 2.39 -3.31
CA ALA A 406 -5.04 2.42 -2.92
C ALA A 406 -5.51 3.81 -2.44
N PRO A 407 -4.77 4.56 -1.61
CA PRO A 407 -5.16 5.91 -1.23
C PRO A 407 -5.24 6.92 -2.37
N PRO A 408 -4.25 7.06 -3.28
CA PRO A 408 -4.42 7.97 -4.40
C PRO A 408 -5.58 7.56 -5.32
N ALA A 409 -5.85 6.26 -5.50
CA ALA A 409 -7.06 5.79 -6.20
C ALA A 409 -8.35 6.23 -5.50
N THR A 410 -8.46 6.02 -4.18
CA THR A 410 -9.68 6.32 -3.41
C THR A 410 -9.89 7.81 -3.21
N ILE A 411 -8.86 8.54 -2.75
CA ILE A 411 -8.95 9.97 -2.44
C ILE A 411 -9.23 10.78 -3.72
N THR A 412 -8.59 10.45 -4.84
CA THR A 412 -8.87 11.13 -6.12
C THR A 412 -10.29 10.83 -6.59
N CYS A 413 -10.75 9.58 -6.45
CA CYS A 413 -12.11 9.18 -6.79
C CYS A 413 -13.16 9.99 -6.00
N VAL A 414 -13.03 10.03 -4.68
CA VAL A 414 -13.95 10.78 -3.81
C VAL A 414 -13.88 12.28 -4.10
N ASN A 415 -12.69 12.87 -4.12
CA ASN A 415 -12.53 14.31 -4.31
C ASN A 415 -12.91 14.79 -5.71
N GLY A 416 -12.86 13.90 -6.70
CA GLY A 416 -13.27 14.16 -8.08
C GLY A 416 -14.75 13.84 -8.35
N GLN A 417 -15.48 13.28 -7.38
CA GLN A 417 -16.83 12.72 -7.58
C GLN A 417 -16.87 11.72 -8.73
N LEU A 418 -15.83 10.89 -8.84
CA LEU A 418 -15.63 9.97 -9.96
C LEU A 418 -16.48 8.71 -9.85
N VAL A 419 -17.08 8.47 -8.69
CA VAL A 419 -18.05 7.41 -8.43
C VAL A 419 -19.16 8.03 -7.59
N THR A 420 -20.39 7.93 -8.09
CA THR A 420 -21.61 8.47 -7.45
C THR A 420 -22.79 7.53 -7.70
N VAL A 421 -23.84 7.66 -6.88
CA VAL A 421 -25.14 6.98 -7.08
C VAL A 421 -25.99 7.67 -8.13
#